data_AF-A0A517VIT0-F1
#
_entry.id   AF-A0A517VIT0-F1
#
_cell.length_a   1.000
_cell.length_b   1.000
_cell.length_c   1.000
_cell.angle_alpha   90.00
_cell.angle_beta   90.00
_cell.angle_gamma   90.00
#
_symmetry.space_group_name_H-M   'P 1'
#
loop_
_entity.id
_entity.type
_entity.pdbx_description
1 polymer ?
#
loop_
_entity_poly.entity_id
_entity_poly.type
_entity_poly.pdbx_seq_one_letter_code
_entity_poly.pdbx_strand_id
1 'polypeptide(L)'
;MHNDHDNFQMFPPGDVRRTYGSGVSAVPNSNLRKEKLPAVRCPSDSSHQPDGNDGPTICLACRGTTMNTASAPVTLIFWNNSNTKIREVGDGITNTIMVSETYASAEFCTEQTTASNGVCPATCTSFNGGLTGGQQVYSWMYASLYEATYFGTAYTPNNKQPDCGASSSSQAAHLAARSKHTGGAHALLGDGSVRFASDSIDSQIWINLGNPADGNVLGEW
;
A
#
# COMPACT_ATOMS: atom_id res chain seq x y z
N MET A 1 1.76 -2.40 7.99
CA MET A 1 0.95 -3.61 8.25
C MET A 1 1.82 -4.59 9.01
N HIS A 2 1.32 -5.10 10.12
CA HIS A 2 2.03 -5.90 11.12
C HIS A 2 2.47 -7.23 10.47
N ASN A 3 3.77 -7.46 10.31
CA ASN A 3 4.27 -8.71 9.73
C ASN A 3 4.47 -9.81 10.78
N ASP A 4 4.24 -9.49 12.04
CA ASP A 4 4.20 -10.46 13.12
C ASP A 4 3.20 -9.98 14.17
N HIS A 5 2.06 -10.69 14.32
CA HIS A 5 1.36 -10.99 15.59
C HIS A 5 -0.16 -10.88 15.67
N ASP A 6 -0.91 -10.42 14.67
CA ASP A 6 -2.37 -10.31 14.84
C ASP A 6 -3.14 -11.44 14.15
N ASN A 7 -3.50 -12.43 14.98
CA ASN A 7 -4.53 -13.43 14.67
C ASN A 7 -5.89 -12.75 14.54
N PHE A 8 -6.40 -12.57 13.33
CA PHE A 8 -7.81 -12.28 13.10
C PHE A 8 -8.64 -13.56 13.29
N GLN A 9 -8.99 -13.87 14.53
CA GLN A 9 -10.26 -14.55 14.82
C GLN A 9 -11.15 -13.57 15.57
N MET A 10 -12.42 -13.49 15.19
CA MET A 10 -13.42 -12.73 15.92
C MET A 10 -13.65 -13.46 17.26
N PHE A 11 -12.91 -13.10 18.31
CA PHE A 11 -13.03 -13.76 19.61
C PHE A 11 -14.16 -13.15 20.45
N PRO A 12 -14.95 -13.97 21.15
CA PRO A 12 -15.80 -13.51 22.24
C PRO A 12 -14.95 -12.83 23.35
N PRO A 13 -15.51 -11.90 24.13
CA PRO A 13 -14.73 -11.19 25.15
C PRO A 13 -14.28 -12.15 26.27
N GLY A 14 -12.97 -12.35 26.47
CA GLY A 14 -12.46 -13.00 27.70
C GLY A 14 -11.14 -13.77 27.64
N ASP A 15 -10.61 -14.17 26.47
CA ASP A 15 -9.46 -15.09 26.46
C ASP A 15 -8.09 -14.39 26.50
N VAL A 16 -7.29 -14.80 27.49
CA VAL A 16 -5.96 -14.26 27.80
C VAL A 16 -4.89 -15.01 27.00
N ARG A 17 -4.12 -14.24 26.22
CA ARG A 17 -2.85 -14.58 25.55
C ARG A 17 -2.17 -15.86 26.06
N ARG A 18 -2.32 -16.98 25.33
CA ARG A 18 -1.36 -18.10 25.39
C ARG A 18 -1.09 -18.67 24.00
N THR A 19 0.13 -18.41 23.52
CA THR A 19 0.85 -19.16 22.48
C THR A 19 0.24 -19.12 21.07
N TYR A 20 0.41 -17.99 20.37
CA TYR A 20 0.17 -17.90 18.93
C TYR A 20 1.28 -18.63 18.18
N GLY A 21 1.00 -19.86 17.74
CA GLY A 21 1.96 -20.73 17.07
C GLY A 21 1.99 -20.64 15.55
N SER A 22 1.27 -19.72 14.90
CA SER A 22 1.24 -19.74 13.44
C SER A 22 0.78 -18.39 12.85
N GLY A 23 1.68 -17.71 12.13
CA GLY A 23 1.45 -16.41 11.49
C GLY A 23 0.47 -16.45 10.31
N VAL A 24 0.38 -15.37 9.52
CA VAL A 24 -0.58 -15.23 8.41
C VAL A 24 -0.54 -16.37 7.37
N SER A 25 0.61 -17.04 7.20
CA SER A 25 0.79 -18.19 6.30
C SER A 25 0.33 -19.55 6.87
N ALA A 26 -0.17 -19.58 8.10
CA ALA A 26 -0.52 -20.80 8.80
C ALA A 26 -1.64 -21.61 8.14
N VAL A 27 -1.58 -22.94 8.30
CA VAL A 27 -2.60 -23.89 7.80
C VAL A 27 -4.03 -23.51 8.20
N PRO A 28 -4.33 -23.09 9.46
CA PRO A 28 -5.68 -22.66 9.84
C PRO A 28 -6.22 -21.46 9.04
N ASN A 29 -5.34 -20.60 8.52
CA ASN A 29 -5.72 -19.41 7.77
C ASN A 29 -5.88 -19.69 6.25
N SER A 30 -5.63 -20.92 5.80
CA SER A 30 -5.62 -21.29 4.37
C SER A 30 -6.94 -21.07 3.63
N ASN A 31 -8.08 -21.18 4.32
CA ASN A 31 -9.39 -20.86 3.73
C ASN A 31 -9.68 -19.35 3.81
N LEU A 32 -9.36 -18.72 4.94
CA LEU A 32 -9.61 -17.30 5.16
C LEU A 32 -8.85 -16.43 4.15
N ARG A 33 -7.58 -16.73 3.90
CA ARG A 33 -6.77 -15.97 2.94
C ARG A 33 -7.31 -16.00 1.51
N LYS A 34 -8.12 -17.01 1.15
CA LYS A 34 -8.76 -17.15 -0.18
C LYS A 34 -10.03 -16.31 -0.32
N GLU A 35 -10.55 -15.79 0.79
CA GLU A 35 -11.82 -15.06 0.82
C GLU A 35 -11.74 -13.81 -0.04
N LYS A 36 -12.76 -13.59 -0.89
CA LYS A 36 -12.82 -12.45 -1.79
C LYS A 36 -13.67 -11.37 -1.16
N LEU A 37 -13.03 -10.43 -0.48
CA LEU A 37 -13.70 -9.31 0.17
C LEU A 37 -14.12 -8.24 -0.86
N PRO A 38 -15.42 -7.98 -1.09
CA PRO A 38 -15.85 -6.98 -2.07
C PRO A 38 -15.42 -5.56 -1.69
N ALA A 39 -15.23 -5.28 -0.39
CA ALA A 39 -14.90 -3.95 0.12
C ALA A 39 -13.50 -3.45 -0.28
N VAL A 40 -12.58 -4.34 -0.64
CA VAL A 40 -11.21 -4.01 -1.07
C VAL A 40 -10.98 -4.31 -2.55
N ARG A 41 -12.07 -4.31 -3.33
CA ARG A 41 -12.07 -4.56 -4.77
C ARG A 41 -12.84 -3.47 -5.49
N CYS A 42 -12.35 -3.06 -6.65
CA CYS A 42 -13.11 -2.20 -7.54
C CYS A 42 -13.89 -3.05 -8.56
N PRO A 43 -15.21 -2.82 -8.75
CA PRO A 43 -15.99 -3.49 -9.79
C PRO A 43 -15.44 -3.29 -11.21
N SER A 44 -14.74 -2.18 -11.47
CA SER A 44 -14.12 -1.88 -12.76
C SER A 44 -12.74 -2.55 -12.97
N ASP A 45 -12.18 -3.14 -11.91
CA ASP A 45 -10.95 -3.92 -12.02
C ASP A 45 -11.30 -5.39 -12.27
N SER A 46 -11.45 -5.73 -13.55
CA SER A 46 -11.89 -7.02 -14.04
C SER A 46 -11.06 -8.16 -13.46
N SER A 47 -11.62 -8.86 -12.48
CA SER A 47 -11.33 -10.20 -11.94
C SER A 47 -9.88 -10.71 -11.87
N HIS A 48 -8.87 -9.85 -11.96
CA HIS A 48 -7.49 -10.31 -11.87
C HIS A 48 -7.26 -10.84 -10.45
N GLN A 49 -6.80 -12.08 -10.41
CA GLN A 49 -6.41 -12.77 -9.20
C GLN A 49 -5.02 -13.33 -9.51
N PRO A 50 -3.95 -12.69 -9.01
CA PRO A 50 -2.59 -13.13 -9.32
C PRO A 50 -2.31 -14.57 -8.86
N ASP A 51 -2.98 -15.03 -7.79
CA ASP A 51 -2.86 -16.39 -7.26
C ASP A 51 -4.21 -16.94 -6.77
N GLY A 52 -4.51 -18.20 -7.10
CA GLY A 52 -5.75 -18.89 -6.72
C GLY A 52 -5.92 -19.15 -5.21
N ASN A 53 -4.86 -18.98 -4.42
CA ASN A 53 -4.80 -19.25 -3.00
C ASN A 53 -4.92 -18.00 -2.13
N ASP A 54 -5.01 -16.82 -2.72
CA ASP A 54 -5.10 -15.55 -2.00
C ASP A 54 -6.17 -14.64 -2.61
N GLY A 55 -6.92 -13.96 -1.74
CA GLY A 55 -7.97 -13.02 -2.09
C GLY A 55 -7.37 -11.65 -2.41
N PRO A 56 -7.54 -11.13 -3.64
CA PRO A 56 -6.88 -9.89 -4.06
C PRO A 56 -7.42 -8.65 -3.34
N THR A 57 -6.57 -7.62 -3.22
CA THR A 57 -6.91 -6.28 -2.71
C THR A 57 -6.40 -5.21 -3.66
N ILE A 58 -7.20 -4.21 -4.01
CA ILE A 58 -6.66 -3.03 -4.71
C ILE A 58 -6.15 -1.95 -3.75
N CYS A 59 -6.42 -2.11 -2.46
CA CYS A 59 -6.07 -1.13 -1.43
C CYS A 59 -4.60 -1.31 -1.00
N LEU A 60 -3.83 -0.24 -1.09
CA LEU A 60 -2.42 -0.16 -0.71
C LEU A 60 -2.24 0.84 0.43
N ALA A 61 -1.40 0.50 1.40
CA ALA A 61 -1.02 1.39 2.48
C ALA A 61 0.00 2.44 2.04
N CYS A 62 -0.17 3.67 2.51
CA CYS A 62 0.74 4.78 2.23
C CYS A 62 2.07 4.59 2.96
N ARG A 63 3.17 4.80 2.23
CA ARG A 63 4.53 4.76 2.77
C ARG A 63 5.34 6.04 2.51
N GLY A 64 4.66 7.13 2.17
CA GLY A 64 5.31 8.40 1.85
C GLY A 64 6.32 8.25 0.70
N THR A 65 7.52 8.79 0.88
CA THR A 65 8.59 8.77 -0.15
C THR A 65 9.64 7.68 0.08
N THR A 66 9.59 6.95 1.20
CA THR A 66 10.64 5.98 1.55
C THR A 66 10.23 4.56 1.21
N MET A 67 10.90 3.98 0.23
CA MET A 67 10.48 2.72 -0.40
C MET A 67 11.37 1.50 -0.15
N ASN A 68 12.33 1.57 0.77
CA ASN A 68 13.18 0.43 1.13
C ASN A 68 12.98 -0.02 2.59
N THR A 69 13.30 -1.27 2.96
CA THR A 69 13.17 -1.77 4.34
C THR A 69 14.26 -1.30 5.31
N ALA A 70 15.34 -0.71 4.82
CA ALA A 70 16.49 -0.32 5.64
C ALA A 70 16.26 0.97 6.44
N SER A 71 15.17 1.70 6.17
CA SER A 71 14.89 2.98 6.81
C SER A 71 13.38 3.14 6.99
N ALA A 72 12.90 3.04 8.23
CA ALA A 72 11.60 3.60 8.56
C ALA A 72 11.83 5.07 8.94
N PRO A 73 11.25 6.05 8.22
CA PRO A 73 11.09 7.36 8.79
C PRO A 73 10.18 7.24 10.00
N VAL A 74 10.54 7.92 11.09
CA VAL A 74 9.83 7.97 12.38
C VAL A 74 8.40 8.53 12.29
N THR A 75 7.92 8.83 11.08
CA THR A 75 6.76 9.66 10.81
C THR A 75 5.61 8.90 10.14
N LEU A 76 5.81 7.76 9.48
CA LEU A 76 4.73 7.08 8.72
C LEU A 76 3.73 6.33 9.61
N ILE A 77 2.44 6.34 9.25
CA ILE A 77 1.39 5.52 9.90
C ILE A 77 1.63 4.03 9.61
N PHE A 78 1.84 3.66 8.34
CA PHE A 78 2.06 2.28 7.93
C PHE A 78 3.50 2.05 7.49
N TRP A 79 4.16 1.12 8.19
CA TRP A 79 5.43 0.55 7.80
C TRP A 79 5.54 -0.88 8.34
N ASN A 80 6.63 -1.57 8.01
CA ASN A 80 6.84 -2.95 8.43
C ASN A 80 7.00 -3.04 9.95
N ASN A 81 6.13 -3.76 10.66
CA ASN A 81 6.10 -3.80 12.13
C ASN A 81 5.87 -2.44 12.81
N SER A 82 5.13 -1.55 12.13
CA SER A 82 4.77 -0.24 12.65
C SER A 82 4.02 -0.30 13.98
N ASN A 83 4.37 0.60 14.89
CA ASN A 83 3.67 0.84 16.16
C ASN A 83 3.29 2.33 16.32
N THR A 84 3.22 3.06 15.20
CA THR A 84 2.92 4.50 15.15
C THR A 84 1.59 4.77 15.85
N LYS A 85 1.62 5.68 16.82
CA LYS A 85 0.43 6.09 17.57
C LYS A 85 -0.20 7.30 16.90
N ILE A 86 -1.52 7.45 17.00
CA ILE A 86 -2.25 8.62 16.46
C ILE A 86 -1.63 9.94 16.95
N ARG A 87 -1.17 10.01 18.20
CA ARG A 87 -0.51 11.21 18.77
C ARG A 87 0.84 11.57 18.12
N GLU A 88 1.44 10.64 17.37
CA GLU A 88 2.71 10.84 16.67
C GLU A 88 2.49 11.42 15.27
N VAL A 89 1.23 11.52 14.81
CA VAL A 89 0.82 12.17 13.57
C VAL A 89 0.68 13.69 13.82
N GLY A 90 1.78 14.41 13.64
CA GLY A 90 1.89 15.85 13.97
C GLY A 90 1.06 16.78 13.08
N ASP A 91 0.91 16.45 11.81
CA ASP A 91 0.23 17.32 10.81
C ASP A 91 -1.30 17.12 10.76
N GLY A 92 -1.82 16.27 11.65
CA GLY A 92 -3.24 15.95 11.77
C GLY A 92 -3.66 14.77 10.91
N ILE A 93 -4.49 13.91 11.50
CA ILE A 93 -5.03 12.71 10.85
C ILE A 93 -5.97 13.03 9.68
N THR A 94 -6.54 14.23 9.64
CA THR A 94 -7.39 14.71 8.53
C THR A 94 -6.60 15.08 7.26
N ASN A 95 -5.26 15.18 7.37
CA ASN A 95 -4.36 15.55 6.29
C ASN A 95 -3.26 14.49 6.09
N THR A 96 -3.53 13.26 6.52
CA THR A 96 -2.58 12.16 6.41
C THR A 96 -3.22 11.02 5.65
N ILE A 97 -2.66 10.66 4.50
CA ILE A 97 -3.13 9.52 3.71
C ILE A 97 -2.68 8.23 4.37
N MET A 98 -3.64 7.35 4.55
CA MET A 98 -3.47 6.00 5.07
C MET A 98 -3.47 4.97 3.95
N VAL A 99 -4.46 5.03 3.06
CA VAL A 99 -4.67 4.02 2.03
C VAL A 99 -5.06 4.70 0.72
N SER A 100 -4.57 4.17 -0.40
CA SER A 100 -5.08 4.50 -1.73
C SER A 100 -5.23 3.22 -2.55
N GLU A 101 -5.64 3.38 -3.80
CA GLU A 101 -5.97 2.29 -4.70
C GLU A 101 -4.87 2.06 -5.77
N THR A 102 -4.85 0.85 -6.31
CA THR A 102 -4.19 0.49 -7.57
C THR A 102 -5.13 -0.36 -8.42
N TYR A 103 -4.68 -0.86 -9.56
CA TYR A 103 -5.40 -1.87 -10.34
C TYR A 103 -4.43 -2.86 -10.96
N ALA A 104 -4.92 -4.06 -11.23
CA ALA A 104 -4.05 -5.19 -11.57
C ALA A 104 -3.26 -5.05 -12.88
N SER A 105 -3.77 -4.25 -13.82
CA SER A 105 -3.11 -3.98 -15.10
C SER A 105 -2.31 -2.66 -15.10
N ALA A 106 -1.99 -2.12 -13.93
CA ALA A 106 -1.13 -0.95 -13.82
C ALA A 106 0.25 -1.26 -14.41
N GLU A 107 0.83 -0.30 -15.13
CA GLU A 107 2.16 -0.49 -15.71
C GLU A 107 3.22 -0.65 -14.61
N PHE A 108 4.01 -1.70 -14.72
CA PHE A 108 4.97 -2.11 -13.72
C PHE A 108 6.27 -2.56 -14.40
N CYS A 109 7.43 -2.41 -13.75
CA CYS A 109 8.73 -2.84 -14.27
C CYS A 109 9.53 -3.64 -13.22
N THR A 110 10.50 -4.44 -13.67
CA THR A 110 11.27 -5.35 -12.80
C THR A 110 12.36 -4.66 -11.98
N GLU A 111 12.71 -3.44 -12.35
CA GLU A 111 13.72 -2.62 -11.70
C GLU A 111 13.29 -2.26 -10.28
N GLN A 112 14.27 -2.04 -9.39
CA GLN A 112 14.02 -1.63 -8.01
C GLN A 112 14.29 -0.13 -7.81
N THR A 113 13.66 0.46 -6.81
CA THR A 113 13.92 1.86 -6.41
C THR A 113 15.34 2.01 -5.87
N THR A 114 15.97 3.16 -6.08
CA THR A 114 17.19 3.53 -5.36
C THR A 114 16.85 4.08 -3.97
N ALA A 115 17.64 3.73 -2.95
CA ALA A 115 17.26 3.85 -1.54
C ALA A 115 16.99 5.28 -1.03
N SER A 116 17.38 6.33 -1.75
CA SER A 116 17.40 7.70 -1.22
C SER A 116 16.05 8.43 -1.29
N ASN A 117 15.30 8.27 -2.38
CA ASN A 117 14.03 8.99 -2.62
C ASN A 117 12.89 8.06 -3.06
N GLY A 118 13.14 6.75 -3.09
CA GLY A 118 12.13 5.73 -3.34
C GLY A 118 11.44 5.86 -4.71
N VAL A 119 12.07 6.46 -5.71
CA VAL A 119 11.55 6.59 -7.08
C VAL A 119 12.12 5.49 -7.99
N CYS A 120 11.40 5.19 -9.06
CA CYS A 120 11.83 4.24 -10.08
C CYS A 120 13.01 4.78 -10.90
N PRO A 121 13.98 3.92 -11.28
CA PRO A 121 15.10 4.34 -12.11
C PRO A 121 14.62 4.68 -13.53
N ALA A 122 15.34 5.57 -14.21
CA ALA A 122 14.99 5.98 -15.58
C ALA A 122 14.97 4.83 -16.61
N THR A 123 15.57 3.68 -16.30
CA THR A 123 15.50 2.46 -17.12
C THR A 123 14.12 1.78 -17.05
N CYS A 124 13.33 2.08 -16.02
CA CYS A 124 11.95 1.65 -15.87
C CYS A 124 11.08 2.35 -16.90
N THR A 125 11.02 1.77 -18.10
CA THR A 125 10.41 2.40 -19.28
C THR A 125 9.14 1.69 -19.73
N SER A 126 8.99 0.39 -19.43
CA SER A 126 7.74 -0.38 -19.55
C SER A 126 7.99 -1.88 -19.36
N PHE A 127 7.13 -2.57 -18.60
CA PHE A 127 6.83 -3.98 -18.83
C PHE A 127 5.30 -4.15 -18.84
N ASN A 128 4.79 -4.81 -19.88
CA ASN A 128 3.38 -5.10 -20.06
C ASN A 128 3.29 -6.60 -20.26
N GLY A 129 2.83 -7.35 -19.25
CA GLY A 129 2.65 -8.78 -19.42
C GLY A 129 2.75 -9.58 -18.13
N GLY A 130 1.68 -9.53 -17.33
CA GLY A 130 1.35 -10.58 -16.37
C GLY A 130 2.44 -10.83 -15.35
N LEU A 131 2.46 -10.04 -14.29
CA LEU A 131 3.28 -10.33 -13.12
C LEU A 131 2.98 -11.76 -12.65
N THR A 132 3.99 -12.61 -12.71
CA THR A 132 3.94 -13.97 -12.15
C THR A 132 4.50 -13.93 -10.74
N GLY A 133 3.80 -14.50 -9.75
CA GLY A 133 4.38 -14.71 -8.41
C GLY A 133 3.91 -13.75 -7.31
N GLY A 134 2.70 -13.20 -7.41
CA GLY A 134 2.05 -12.54 -6.29
C GLY A 134 2.38 -11.07 -6.08
N GLN A 135 2.45 -10.32 -7.18
CA GLN A 135 2.82 -8.90 -7.23
C GLN A 135 1.63 -8.09 -7.71
N GLN A 136 1.46 -6.87 -7.18
CA GLN A 136 0.29 -5.99 -7.37
C GLN A 136 -1.07 -6.67 -7.12
N VAL A 137 -1.92 -6.05 -6.32
CA VAL A 137 -3.28 -6.55 -6.10
C VAL A 137 -3.33 -7.98 -5.54
N TYR A 138 -2.29 -8.41 -4.82
CA TYR A 138 -2.06 -9.82 -4.50
C TYR A 138 -3.01 -10.38 -3.43
N SER A 139 -2.95 -9.83 -2.22
CA SER A 139 -3.65 -10.39 -1.08
C SER A 139 -4.04 -9.31 -0.09
N TRP A 140 -5.30 -9.30 0.35
CA TRP A 140 -5.74 -8.44 1.46
C TRP A 140 -5.14 -8.86 2.80
N MET A 141 -4.65 -10.10 2.90
CA MET A 141 -4.20 -10.71 4.15
C MET A 141 -2.69 -10.94 4.21
N TYR A 142 -2.05 -11.10 3.05
CA TYR A 142 -0.65 -11.51 2.95
C TYR A 142 0.21 -10.41 2.33
N ALA A 143 1.06 -9.82 3.15
CA ALA A 143 1.92 -8.69 2.80
C ALA A 143 3.41 -9.11 2.65
N SER A 144 3.68 -10.10 1.79
CA SER A 144 5.05 -10.62 1.60
C SER A 144 5.95 -9.73 0.76
N LEU A 145 5.37 -8.91 -0.12
CA LEU A 145 6.09 -8.07 -1.07
C LEU A 145 5.60 -6.63 -0.96
N TYR A 146 6.50 -5.67 -1.19
CA TYR A 146 6.16 -4.24 -1.11
C TYR A 146 5.16 -3.85 -2.20
N GLU A 147 5.40 -4.35 -3.41
CA GLU A 147 4.55 -4.13 -4.57
C GLU A 147 3.15 -4.76 -4.47
N ALA A 148 2.88 -5.54 -3.43
CA ALA A 148 1.56 -6.08 -3.16
C ALA A 148 0.74 -5.23 -2.17
N THR A 149 1.39 -4.38 -1.38
CA THR A 149 0.81 -3.86 -0.13
C THR A 149 0.96 -2.36 0.06
N TYR A 150 1.99 -1.75 -0.52
CA TYR A 150 2.33 -0.35 -0.27
C TYR A 150 2.34 0.48 -1.55
N PHE A 151 2.01 1.77 -1.40
CA PHE A 151 2.19 2.79 -2.43
C PHE A 151 2.92 4.00 -1.84
N GLY A 152 3.43 4.86 -2.71
CA GLY A 152 4.14 6.08 -2.39
C GLY A 152 3.53 7.35 -2.89
N THR A 153 4.01 8.44 -2.29
CA THR A 153 3.60 9.79 -2.65
C THR A 153 4.66 10.55 -3.45
N ALA A 154 5.78 9.92 -3.80
CA ALA A 154 6.76 10.55 -4.71
C ALA A 154 6.19 10.78 -6.11
N TYR A 155 5.20 9.96 -6.53
CA TYR A 155 4.42 10.14 -7.74
C TYR A 155 2.99 10.53 -7.40
N THR A 156 2.46 11.54 -8.09
CA THR A 156 1.05 11.94 -8.02
C THR A 156 0.13 10.80 -8.47
N PRO A 157 -1.19 10.86 -8.15
CA PRO A 157 -2.14 9.87 -8.64
C PRO A 157 -2.07 9.71 -10.17
N ASN A 158 -2.16 8.47 -10.65
CA ASN A 158 -2.12 8.11 -12.06
C ASN A 158 -0.89 8.64 -12.83
N ASN A 159 0.24 8.81 -12.15
CA ASN A 159 1.47 9.24 -12.81
C ASN A 159 1.83 8.36 -14.01
N LYS A 160 2.33 8.99 -15.08
CA LYS A 160 2.70 8.33 -16.34
C LYS A 160 3.95 7.47 -16.24
N GLN A 161 4.79 7.70 -15.23
CA GLN A 161 5.92 6.84 -14.95
C GLN A 161 5.40 5.47 -14.51
N PRO A 162 5.86 4.36 -15.11
CA PRO A 162 5.53 3.03 -14.62
C PRO A 162 6.01 2.83 -13.18
N ASP A 163 5.26 2.02 -12.44
CA ASP A 163 5.66 1.56 -11.13
C ASP A 163 6.83 0.56 -11.26
N CYS A 164 7.55 0.32 -10.16
CA CYS A 164 8.74 -0.53 -10.17
C CYS A 164 8.84 -1.38 -8.90
N GLY A 165 9.55 -2.49 -9.00
CA GLY A 165 9.84 -3.37 -7.88
C GLY A 165 9.63 -4.85 -8.19
N ALA A 166 9.37 -5.25 -9.44
CA ALA A 166 8.91 -6.61 -9.77
C ALA A 166 9.94 -7.74 -9.63
N SER A 167 11.06 -7.50 -8.96
CA SER A 167 12.01 -8.56 -8.63
C SER A 167 11.46 -9.46 -7.50
N SER A 168 11.72 -10.77 -7.54
CA SER A 168 11.17 -11.81 -6.66
C SER A 168 11.52 -11.70 -5.16
N SER A 169 12.16 -10.62 -4.71
CA SER A 169 12.61 -10.41 -3.33
C SER A 169 12.49 -8.94 -2.90
N SER A 170 11.65 -8.16 -3.59
CA SER A 170 11.67 -6.71 -3.48
C SER A 170 11.17 -6.23 -2.11
N GLN A 171 12.15 -5.80 -1.32
CA GLN A 171 11.96 -4.89 -0.20
C GLN A 171 12.02 -3.42 -0.65
N ALA A 172 11.99 -3.20 -1.98
CA ALA A 172 12.31 -1.94 -2.64
C ALA A 172 11.45 -1.77 -3.91
N ALA A 173 10.24 -1.25 -3.74
CA ALA A 173 9.27 -1.01 -4.82
C ALA A 173 8.64 0.36 -4.68
N HIS A 174 8.31 1.00 -5.81
CA HIS A 174 7.48 2.20 -5.82
C HIS A 174 6.23 1.96 -6.64
N LEU A 175 5.09 2.13 -5.99
CA LEU A 175 3.79 2.15 -6.63
C LEU A 175 3.19 3.54 -6.43
N ALA A 176 2.65 4.13 -7.49
CA ALA A 176 1.79 5.29 -7.36
C ALA A 176 0.39 4.89 -6.90
N ALA A 177 -0.39 5.84 -6.38
CA ALA A 177 -1.84 5.70 -6.34
C ALA A 177 -2.37 5.62 -7.78
N ARG A 178 -3.09 4.55 -8.12
CA ARG A 178 -3.57 4.30 -9.48
C ARG A 178 -5.04 3.91 -9.49
N SER A 179 -5.80 4.55 -10.37
CA SER A 179 -7.22 4.33 -10.52
C SER A 179 -7.62 4.37 -11.98
N LYS A 180 -8.66 3.60 -12.33
CA LYS A 180 -9.32 3.73 -13.64
C LYS A 180 -10.31 4.90 -13.69
N HIS A 181 -10.57 5.53 -12.55
CA HIS A 181 -11.37 6.75 -12.49
C HIS A 181 -10.63 7.90 -13.18
N THR A 182 -11.33 8.65 -14.03
CA THR A 182 -10.75 9.77 -14.78
C THR A 182 -10.33 10.89 -13.83
N GLY A 183 -9.11 11.40 -14.00
CA GLY A 183 -8.63 12.61 -13.34
C GLY A 183 -8.05 12.42 -11.94
N GLY A 184 -7.91 11.20 -11.42
CA GLY A 184 -7.36 11.01 -10.07
C GLY A 184 -7.63 9.65 -9.45
N ALA A 185 -7.38 9.55 -8.13
CA ALA A 185 -7.61 8.35 -7.32
C ALA A 185 -8.19 8.71 -5.95
N HIS A 186 -8.89 7.77 -5.32
CA HIS A 186 -9.36 7.97 -3.95
C HIS A 186 -8.26 7.72 -2.92
N ALA A 187 -8.23 8.55 -1.88
CA ALA A 187 -7.34 8.43 -0.74
C ALA A 187 -8.15 8.42 0.56
N LEU A 188 -7.94 7.38 1.37
CA LEU A 188 -8.44 7.29 2.75
C LEU A 188 -7.47 8.03 3.67
N LEU A 189 -8.01 8.90 4.50
CA LEU A 189 -7.27 9.70 5.46
C LEU A 189 -7.30 9.09 6.87
N GLY A 190 -6.40 9.55 7.73
CA GLY A 190 -6.24 9.13 9.12
C GLY A 190 -7.50 9.25 9.99
N ASP A 191 -8.41 10.16 9.65
CA ASP A 191 -9.70 10.37 10.32
C ASP A 191 -10.83 9.46 9.79
N GLY A 192 -10.55 8.63 8.78
CA GLY A 192 -11.51 7.74 8.14
C GLY A 192 -12.29 8.39 6.99
N SER A 193 -12.06 9.67 6.70
CA SER A 193 -12.64 10.33 5.52
C SER A 193 -11.95 9.87 4.23
N VAL A 194 -12.71 9.86 3.13
CA VAL A 194 -12.19 9.55 1.79
C VAL A 194 -12.27 10.81 0.95
N ARG A 195 -11.18 11.16 0.28
CA ARG A 195 -11.11 12.29 -0.65
C ARG A 195 -10.62 11.82 -2.01
N PHE A 196 -11.06 12.53 -3.06
CA PHE A 196 -10.57 12.31 -4.41
C PHE A 196 -9.36 13.21 -4.65
N ALA A 197 -8.20 12.60 -4.91
CA ALA A 197 -6.96 13.31 -5.20
C ALA A 197 -6.76 13.40 -6.72
N SER A 198 -6.68 14.63 -7.24
CA SER A 198 -6.45 14.86 -8.67
C SER A 198 -5.11 14.30 -9.13
N ASP A 199 -5.03 13.80 -10.37
CA ASP A 199 -3.76 13.47 -11.02
C ASP A 199 -2.86 14.70 -11.25
N SER A 200 -3.49 15.88 -11.26
CA SER A 200 -2.87 17.20 -11.39
C SER A 200 -2.59 17.90 -10.07
N ILE A 201 -2.73 17.20 -8.93
CA ILE A 201 -2.40 17.76 -7.61
C ILE A 201 -0.95 18.25 -7.59
N ASP A 202 -0.68 19.32 -6.86
CA ASP A 202 0.70 19.75 -6.63
C ASP A 202 1.49 18.61 -5.96
N SER A 203 2.64 18.27 -6.54
CA SER A 203 3.42 17.12 -6.09
C SER A 203 3.91 17.29 -4.65
N GLN A 204 4.19 18.52 -4.21
CA GLN A 204 4.63 18.77 -2.85
C GLN A 204 3.49 18.58 -1.86
N ILE A 205 2.27 19.04 -2.21
CA ILE A 205 1.07 18.75 -1.40
C ILE A 205 0.88 17.24 -1.25
N TRP A 206 0.95 16.49 -2.36
CA TRP A 206 0.80 15.04 -2.34
C TRP A 206 1.87 14.32 -1.51
N ILE A 207 3.13 14.75 -1.63
CA ILE A 207 4.24 14.23 -0.82
C ILE A 207 3.96 14.46 0.68
N ASN A 208 3.56 15.67 1.05
CA ASN A 208 3.29 16.05 2.43
C ASN A 208 2.13 15.24 3.02
N LEU A 209 1.07 14.99 2.23
CA LEU A 209 -0.05 14.13 2.65
C LEU A 209 0.39 12.70 3.00
N GLY A 210 1.50 12.22 2.44
CA GLY A 210 2.06 10.91 2.73
C GLY A 210 3.06 10.85 3.88
N ASN A 211 3.47 11.99 4.43
CA ASN A 211 4.52 12.11 5.44
C ASN A 211 3.99 12.78 6.71
N PRO A 212 3.46 12.01 7.67
CA PRO A 212 2.83 12.56 8.87
C PRO A 212 3.89 13.06 9.87
N ALA A 213 3.90 14.35 10.18
CA ALA A 213 4.90 15.09 10.98
C ALA A 213 6.09 15.64 10.19
N ASP A 214 5.86 16.13 8.98
CA ASP A 214 6.79 17.01 8.27
C ASP A 214 6.70 18.48 8.72
N GLY A 215 5.68 18.82 9.53
CA GLY A 215 5.44 20.16 10.06
C GLY A 215 4.69 21.09 9.09
N ASN A 216 4.27 20.60 7.93
CA ASN A 216 3.55 21.37 6.94
C ASN A 216 2.04 21.34 7.23
N VAL A 217 1.48 22.53 7.47
CA VAL A 217 0.02 22.67 7.56
C VAL A 217 -0.55 22.68 6.14
N LEU A 218 -1.32 21.63 5.82
CA LEU A 218 -2.01 21.53 4.53
C LEU A 218 -3.39 22.19 4.62
N GLY A 219 -3.69 23.05 3.64
CA GLY A 219 -5.02 23.63 3.42
C GLY A 219 -5.96 22.65 2.70
N GLU A 220 -7.01 23.17 2.07
CA GLU A 220 -7.80 22.36 1.13
C GLU A 220 -6.99 22.08 -0.14
N TRP A 221 -7.15 20.88 -0.68
CA TRP A 221 -6.42 20.34 -1.83
C TRP A 221 -7.35 19.43 -2.65
#